data_AF-A0A0S8JKB5-F1
#
_entry.id   AF-A0A0S8JKB5-F1
#
_cell.length_a   1.000
_cell.length_b   1.000
_cell.length_c   1.000
_cell.angle_alpha   90.00
_cell.angle_beta   90.00
_cell.angle_gamma   90.00
#
_symmetry.space_group_name_H-M   'P 1'
#
loop_
_entity.id
_entity.type
_entity.pdbx_description
1 polymer ?
#
loop_
_entity_poly.entity_id
_entity_poly.type
_entity_poly.pdbx_seq_one_letter_code
_entity_poly.pdbx_strand_id
1 'polypeptide(L)'
;MAKDLNRETRLEILLDQLEQAHAEVAHYRDARARAMNCGALIMLVLLLLAYTKWVPMAALCLPFVAIYVVAQYGYLTHLMFLGRAYAASLESRINSEAGETLVLAELLESTHFGQVGEPHILGIGSTNLTGICSATTLHYLIICLVMFVAGAVRTNYVFSPESGLRPVGKLADVYFPLLTLWAVINVVYLLWYFMAGQDEKKLTAKISKEYQPKNE
;
A
#
# COMPACT_ATOMS: atom_id res chain seq x y z
N MET A 1 -29.77 -28.17 -23.26
CA MET A 1 -29.59 -27.19 -24.36
C MET A 1 -29.84 -25.75 -23.92
N ALA A 2 -31.07 -25.28 -23.64
CA ALA A 2 -31.28 -23.89 -23.19
C ALA A 2 -30.69 -23.56 -21.80
N LYS A 3 -30.63 -24.57 -20.91
CA LYS A 3 -30.02 -24.44 -19.56
C LYS A 3 -28.48 -24.40 -19.62
N ASP A 4 -27.90 -25.07 -20.61
CA ASP A 4 -26.43 -25.12 -20.83
C ASP A 4 -25.94 -23.83 -21.48
N LEU A 5 -26.69 -23.29 -22.45
CA LEU A 5 -26.40 -21.99 -23.07
C LEU A 5 -26.39 -20.85 -22.05
N ASN A 6 -27.30 -20.89 -21.07
CA ASN A 6 -27.32 -19.91 -19.97
C ASN A 6 -26.15 -20.08 -18.99
N ARG A 7 -25.62 -21.30 -18.83
CA ARG A 7 -24.44 -21.58 -17.99
C ARG A 7 -23.16 -21.11 -18.66
N GLU A 8 -23.00 -21.37 -19.96
CA GLU A 8 -21.85 -20.93 -20.75
C GLU A 8 -21.74 -19.41 -20.77
N THR A 9 -22.82 -18.69 -21.13
CA THR A 9 -22.82 -17.22 -21.12
C THR A 9 -22.53 -16.63 -19.74
N ARG A 10 -23.02 -17.29 -18.67
CA ARG A 10 -22.74 -16.84 -17.30
C ARG A 10 -21.27 -17.04 -16.91
N LEU A 11 -20.68 -18.17 -17.29
CA LEU A 11 -19.26 -18.43 -17.09
C LEU A 11 -18.39 -17.44 -17.88
N GLU A 12 -18.75 -17.14 -19.11
CA GLU A 12 -18.08 -16.10 -19.92
C GLU A 12 -18.11 -14.74 -19.21
N ILE A 13 -19.28 -14.30 -18.71
CA ILE A 13 -19.39 -13.05 -17.95
C ILE A 13 -18.51 -13.05 -16.69
N LEU A 14 -18.47 -14.16 -15.96
CA LEU A 14 -17.64 -14.27 -14.75
C LEU A 14 -16.14 -14.26 -15.09
N LEU A 15 -15.75 -14.90 -16.19
CA LEU A 15 -14.36 -14.89 -16.68
C LEU A 15 -13.93 -13.48 -17.10
N ASP A 16 -14.78 -12.77 -17.84
CA ASP A 16 -14.52 -11.37 -18.22
C ASP A 16 -14.37 -10.48 -16.98
N GLN A 17 -15.23 -10.66 -15.96
CA GLN A 17 -15.12 -9.94 -14.70
C GLN A 17 -13.84 -10.30 -13.93
N LEU A 18 -13.42 -11.56 -13.97
CA LEU A 18 -12.19 -12.02 -13.32
C LEU A 18 -10.96 -11.43 -14.01
N GLU A 19 -10.94 -11.39 -15.35
CA GLU A 19 -9.87 -10.76 -16.10
C GLU A 19 -9.74 -9.27 -15.76
N GLN A 20 -10.88 -8.56 -15.68
CA GLN A 20 -10.90 -7.16 -15.25
C GLN A 20 -10.38 -6.98 -13.81
N ALA A 21 -10.78 -7.85 -12.89
CA ALA A 21 -10.30 -7.82 -11.50
C ALA A 21 -8.78 -8.03 -11.43
N HIS A 22 -8.24 -9.00 -12.18
CA HIS A 22 -6.79 -9.23 -12.25
C HIS A 22 -6.04 -8.06 -12.90
N ALA A 23 -6.59 -7.43 -13.93
CA ALA A 23 -6.01 -6.25 -14.54
C ALA A 23 -5.95 -5.07 -13.56
N GLU A 24 -6.99 -4.89 -12.74
CA GLU A 24 -7.04 -3.86 -11.70
C GLU A 24 -6.01 -4.13 -10.58
N VAL A 25 -5.89 -5.37 -10.11
CA VAL A 25 -4.86 -5.77 -9.13
C VAL A 25 -3.45 -5.53 -9.69
N ALA A 26 -3.20 -5.90 -10.94
CA ALA A 26 -1.93 -5.66 -11.62
C ALA A 26 -1.63 -4.15 -11.72
N HIS A 27 -2.65 -3.34 -12.06
CA HIS A 27 -2.53 -1.88 -12.10
C HIS A 27 -2.10 -1.30 -10.75
N TYR A 28 -2.75 -1.72 -9.65
CA TYR A 28 -2.39 -1.26 -8.31
C TYR A 28 -1.01 -1.74 -7.86
N ARG A 29 -0.64 -2.98 -8.19
CA ARG A 29 0.70 -3.52 -7.92
C ARG A 29 1.78 -2.67 -8.60
N ASP A 30 1.58 -2.34 -9.88
CA ASP A 30 2.54 -1.54 -10.63
C ASP A 30 2.56 -0.08 -10.16
N ALA A 31 1.40 0.50 -9.86
CA ALA A 31 1.31 1.84 -9.28
C ALA A 31 2.03 1.91 -7.94
N ARG A 32 1.92 0.87 -7.11
CA ARG A 32 2.60 0.77 -5.81
C ARG A 32 4.12 0.72 -5.98
N ALA A 33 4.61 -0.10 -6.91
CA ALA A 33 6.04 -0.17 -7.22
C ALA A 33 6.57 1.17 -7.76
N ARG A 34 5.84 1.81 -8.68
CA ARG A 34 6.20 3.14 -9.19
C ARG A 34 6.22 4.21 -8.10
N ALA A 35 5.21 4.25 -7.23
CA ALA A 35 5.16 5.20 -6.12
C ALA A 35 6.38 5.07 -5.20
N MET A 36 6.77 3.82 -4.87
CA MET A 36 7.95 3.57 -4.06
C MET A 36 9.26 3.92 -4.76
N ASN A 37 9.43 3.53 -6.03
CA ASN A 37 10.64 3.83 -6.80
C ASN A 37 10.82 5.34 -7.03
N CYS A 38 9.74 6.04 -7.43
CA CYS A 38 9.75 7.48 -7.59
C CYS A 38 9.97 8.18 -6.24
N GLY A 39 9.32 7.71 -5.18
CA GLY A 39 9.51 8.23 -3.82
C GLY A 39 10.95 8.09 -3.34
N ALA A 40 11.55 6.91 -3.54
CA ALA A 40 12.95 6.65 -3.21
C ALA A 40 13.91 7.56 -4.00
N LEU A 41 13.67 7.74 -5.30
CA LEU A 41 14.46 8.64 -6.14
C LEU A 41 14.34 10.10 -5.68
N ILE A 42 13.12 10.57 -5.37
CA ILE A 42 12.89 11.92 -4.84
C ILE A 42 13.61 12.10 -3.51
N MET A 43 13.48 11.15 -2.58
CA MET A 43 14.19 11.19 -1.29
C MET A 43 15.70 11.21 -1.48
N LEU A 44 16.25 10.42 -2.41
CA LEU A 44 17.68 10.42 -2.72
C LEU A 44 18.14 11.77 -3.27
N VAL A 45 17.42 12.34 -4.23
CA VAL A 45 17.73 13.66 -4.80
C VAL A 45 17.67 14.74 -3.72
N LEU A 46 16.62 14.76 -2.90
CA LEU A 46 16.49 15.70 -1.79
C LEU A 46 17.61 15.54 -0.76
N LEU A 47 18.01 14.30 -0.45
CA LEU A 47 19.13 14.02 0.44
C LEU A 47 20.43 14.59 -0.14
N LEU A 48 20.75 14.31 -1.42
CA LEU A 48 21.94 14.85 -2.06
C LEU A 48 21.93 16.39 -2.04
N LEU A 49 20.81 17.01 -2.40
CA LEU A 49 20.64 18.47 -2.36
C LEU A 49 20.83 19.04 -0.95
N ALA A 50 20.30 18.39 0.07
CA ALA A 50 20.41 18.81 1.47
C ALA A 50 21.85 18.85 1.99
N TYR A 51 22.76 18.06 1.39
CA TYR A 51 24.18 18.04 1.71
C TYR A 51 25.02 18.93 0.79
N THR A 52 24.42 19.56 -0.22
CA THR A 52 25.09 20.62 -0.99
C THR A 52 25.06 21.96 -0.25
N LYS A 53 26.01 22.84 -0.59
CA LYS A 53 26.02 24.23 -0.10
C LYS A 53 24.94 25.11 -0.74
N TRP A 54 24.41 24.69 -1.90
CA TRP A 54 23.50 25.48 -2.72
C TRP A 54 22.05 25.37 -2.24
N VAL A 55 21.61 24.17 -1.86
CA VAL A 55 20.21 23.91 -1.48
C VAL A 55 20.10 23.10 -0.18
N PRO A 56 20.73 23.55 0.94
CA PRO A 56 20.68 22.82 2.20
C PRO A 56 19.25 22.73 2.77
N MET A 57 18.37 23.65 2.38
CA MET A 57 16.95 23.67 2.77
C MET A 57 16.14 22.51 2.19
N ALA A 58 16.67 21.73 1.24
CA ALA A 58 16.02 20.51 0.77
C ALA A 58 15.80 19.48 1.90
N ALA A 59 16.59 19.57 2.98
CA ALA A 59 16.44 18.73 4.17
C ALA A 59 15.05 18.84 4.80
N LEU A 60 14.42 20.01 4.73
CA LEU A 60 13.12 20.27 5.35
C LEU A 60 12.02 19.40 4.74
N CYS A 61 12.16 19.02 3.47
CA CYS A 61 11.15 18.25 2.72
C CYS A 61 11.26 16.74 2.97
N LEU A 62 12.45 16.23 3.31
CA LEU A 62 12.71 14.77 3.44
C LEU A 62 11.71 14.07 4.36
N PRO A 63 11.46 14.56 5.59
CA PRO A 63 10.55 13.90 6.52
C PRO A 63 9.11 13.83 6.01
N PHE A 64 8.64 14.88 5.34
CA PHE A 64 7.28 14.94 4.79
C PHE A 64 7.12 13.99 3.60
N VAL A 65 8.11 13.95 2.70
CA VAL A 65 8.11 13.03 1.56
C VAL A 65 8.16 11.58 2.04
N ALA A 66 8.99 11.25 3.03
CA ALA A 66 9.07 9.91 3.60
C ALA A 66 7.71 9.42 4.14
N ILE A 67 7.02 10.26 4.92
CA ILE A 67 5.68 9.93 5.43
C ILE A 67 4.67 9.79 4.29
N TYR A 68 4.68 10.70 3.31
CA TYR A 68 3.76 10.66 2.18
C TYR A 68 3.93 9.38 1.36
N VAL A 69 5.17 8.96 1.10
CA VAL A 69 5.47 7.73 0.35
C VAL A 69 4.93 6.49 1.08
N VAL A 70 5.09 6.42 2.41
CA VAL A 70 4.52 5.34 3.23
C VAL A 70 2.98 5.35 3.17
N ALA A 71 2.35 6.52 3.30
CA ALA A 71 0.89 6.64 3.23
C ALA A 71 0.35 6.20 1.86
N GLN A 72 0.98 6.66 0.77
CA GLN A 72 0.60 6.31 -0.60
C GLN A 72 0.74 4.80 -0.85
N TYR A 73 1.79 4.18 -0.33
CA TYR A 73 1.98 2.74 -0.41
C TYR A 73 0.94 1.96 0.38
N GLY A 74 0.60 2.43 1.59
CA GLY A 74 -0.48 1.84 2.39
C GLY A 74 -1.80 1.85 1.63
N TYR A 75 -2.16 3.00 1.07
CA TYR A 75 -3.37 3.16 0.26
C TYR A 75 -3.41 2.19 -0.93
N LEU A 76 -2.35 2.14 -1.75
CA LEU A 76 -2.29 1.25 -2.91
C LEU A 76 -2.28 -0.23 -2.52
N THR A 77 -1.65 -0.57 -1.40
CA THR A 77 -1.65 -1.92 -0.86
C THR A 77 -3.06 -2.33 -0.43
N HIS A 78 -3.81 -1.44 0.21
CA HIS A 78 -5.21 -1.72 0.57
C HIS A 78 -6.09 -1.97 -0.67
N LEU A 79 -6.00 -1.12 -1.70
CA LEU A 79 -6.75 -1.34 -2.94
C LEU A 79 -6.38 -2.66 -3.62
N MET A 80 -5.09 -3.01 -3.61
CA MET A 80 -4.62 -4.29 -4.14
C MET A 80 -5.23 -5.48 -3.39
N PHE A 81 -5.25 -5.48 -2.05
CA PHE A 81 -5.87 -6.55 -1.27
C PHE A 81 -7.39 -6.64 -1.50
N LEU A 82 -8.07 -5.50 -1.66
CA LEU A 82 -9.48 -5.48 -1.98
C LEU A 82 -9.77 -6.11 -3.35
N GLY A 83 -8.99 -5.75 -4.38
CA GLY A 83 -9.09 -6.35 -5.71
C GLY A 83 -8.82 -7.85 -5.69
N ARG A 84 -7.81 -8.30 -4.92
CA ARG A 84 -7.53 -9.73 -4.72
C ARG A 84 -8.69 -10.47 -4.06
N ALA A 85 -9.32 -9.87 -3.06
CA ALA A 85 -10.49 -10.47 -2.41
C ALA A 85 -11.69 -10.62 -3.35
N TYR A 86 -11.86 -9.65 -4.25
CA TYR A 86 -12.87 -9.72 -5.32
C TYR A 86 -12.55 -10.83 -6.33
N ALA A 87 -11.33 -10.86 -6.86
CA ALA A 87 -10.87 -11.89 -7.78
C ALA A 87 -11.03 -13.30 -7.18
N ALA A 88 -10.54 -13.53 -5.95
CA ALA A 88 -10.68 -14.81 -5.25
C ALA A 88 -12.15 -15.27 -5.12
N SER A 89 -13.07 -14.34 -4.91
CA SER A 89 -14.51 -14.66 -4.84
C SER A 89 -15.08 -15.08 -6.20
N LEU A 90 -14.64 -14.44 -7.28
CA LEU A 90 -15.00 -14.83 -8.65
C LEU A 90 -14.39 -16.19 -9.02
N GLU A 91 -13.11 -16.43 -8.70
CA GLU A 91 -12.46 -17.73 -8.93
C GLU A 91 -13.20 -18.86 -8.21
N SER A 92 -13.55 -18.66 -6.94
CA SER A 92 -14.33 -19.64 -6.18
C SER A 92 -15.69 -19.90 -6.83
N ARG A 93 -16.34 -18.87 -7.39
CA ARG A 93 -17.63 -19.02 -8.06
C ARG A 93 -17.50 -19.78 -9.37
N ILE A 94 -16.51 -19.43 -10.19
CA ILE A 94 -16.22 -20.08 -11.48
C ILE A 94 -15.89 -21.55 -11.27
N ASN A 95 -15.00 -21.86 -10.33
CA ASN A 95 -14.63 -23.25 -10.02
C ASN A 95 -15.84 -24.06 -9.53
N SER A 96 -16.69 -23.46 -8.68
CA SER A 96 -17.93 -24.13 -8.26
C SER A 96 -18.91 -24.34 -9.40
N GLU A 97 -19.03 -23.39 -10.33
CA GLU A 97 -19.93 -23.52 -11.48
C GLU A 97 -19.38 -24.42 -12.58
N ALA A 98 -18.06 -24.58 -12.67
CA ALA A 98 -17.42 -25.56 -13.55
C ALA A 98 -17.49 -26.98 -12.97
N GLY A 99 -17.47 -27.10 -11.63
CA GLY A 99 -17.39 -28.39 -10.93
C GLY A 99 -15.96 -28.94 -10.79
N GLU A 100 -14.97 -28.16 -11.20
CA GLU A 100 -13.55 -28.49 -11.16
C GLU A 100 -12.73 -27.27 -10.70
N THR A 101 -11.55 -27.51 -10.15
CA THR A 101 -10.62 -26.44 -9.75
C THR A 101 -9.77 -26.00 -10.94
N LEU A 102 -10.33 -25.14 -11.79
CA LEU A 102 -9.70 -24.69 -13.03
C LEU A 102 -8.83 -23.44 -12.82
N VAL A 103 -9.31 -22.51 -11.99
CA VAL A 103 -8.62 -21.25 -11.73
C VAL A 103 -7.92 -21.31 -10.37
N LEU A 104 -6.62 -21.05 -10.37
CA LEU A 104 -5.72 -21.20 -9.22
C LEU A 104 -4.89 -19.94 -8.95
N ALA A 105 -5.27 -18.77 -9.46
CA ALA A 105 -4.42 -17.59 -9.34
C ALA A 105 -4.32 -17.12 -7.89
N GLU A 106 -5.42 -17.14 -7.12
CA GLU A 106 -5.34 -16.81 -5.69
C GLU A 106 -4.46 -17.79 -4.89
N LEU A 107 -4.44 -19.09 -5.26
CA LEU A 107 -3.53 -20.04 -4.64
C LEU A 107 -2.06 -19.65 -4.87
N LEU A 108 -1.71 -19.22 -6.08
CA LEU A 108 -0.35 -18.76 -6.38
C LEU A 108 -0.05 -17.42 -5.70
N GLU A 109 -0.98 -16.47 -5.70
CA GLU A 109 -0.76 -15.15 -5.11
C GLU A 109 -0.68 -15.18 -3.57
N SER A 110 -1.48 -16.04 -2.92
CA SER A 110 -1.48 -16.17 -1.47
C SER A 110 -0.14 -16.61 -0.90
N THR A 111 0.64 -17.38 -1.66
CA THR A 111 2.02 -17.75 -1.26
C THR A 111 2.98 -16.55 -1.22
N HIS A 112 2.73 -15.52 -2.02
CA HIS A 112 3.60 -14.34 -2.14
C HIS A 112 3.13 -13.15 -1.29
N PHE A 113 1.81 -12.98 -1.16
CA PHE A 113 1.16 -11.81 -0.57
C PHE A 113 0.35 -12.09 0.70
N GLY A 114 0.23 -13.35 1.11
CA GLY A 114 -0.64 -13.78 2.21
C GLY A 114 -2.06 -14.09 1.72
N GLN A 115 -2.80 -14.82 2.55
CA GLN A 115 -4.17 -15.24 2.21
C GLN A 115 -5.13 -14.04 2.27
N VAL A 116 -6.11 -14.02 1.37
CA VAL A 116 -7.22 -13.06 1.46
C VAL A 116 -7.91 -13.14 2.82
N GLY A 117 -8.09 -11.99 3.47
CA GLY A 117 -8.74 -11.88 4.77
C GLY A 117 -7.83 -12.07 5.98
N GLU A 118 -6.55 -12.41 5.78
CA GLU A 118 -5.58 -12.43 6.88
C GLU A 118 -5.36 -11.02 7.44
N PRO A 119 -5.26 -10.88 8.78
CA PRO A 119 -4.94 -9.59 9.39
C PRO A 119 -3.56 -9.12 8.94
N HIS A 120 -3.50 -7.92 8.37
CA HIS A 120 -2.27 -7.30 7.91
C HIS A 120 -2.26 -5.80 8.20
N ILE A 121 -1.07 -5.22 8.30
CA ILE A 121 -0.87 -3.77 8.43
C ILE A 121 0.10 -3.34 7.35
N LEU A 122 -0.35 -2.47 6.44
CA LEU A 122 0.47 -2.02 5.29
C LEU A 122 1.00 -3.17 4.40
N GLY A 123 0.35 -4.34 4.41
CA GLY A 123 0.80 -5.53 3.70
C GLY A 123 1.82 -6.41 4.45
N ILE A 124 2.12 -6.08 5.71
CA ILE A 124 2.81 -6.97 6.63
C ILE A 124 1.75 -7.91 7.24
N GLY A 125 1.79 -9.18 6.86
CA GLY A 125 0.90 -10.20 7.40
C GLY A 125 1.25 -10.55 8.85
N SER A 126 0.22 -10.71 9.70
CA SER A 126 0.41 -11.11 11.10
C SER A 126 0.95 -12.53 11.29
N THR A 127 0.71 -13.42 10.32
CA THR A 127 1.07 -14.84 10.33
C THR A 127 2.33 -15.14 9.50
N ASN A 128 2.65 -14.31 8.51
CA ASN A 128 3.78 -14.52 7.60
C ASN A 128 4.64 -13.25 7.44
N LEU A 129 5.45 -12.96 8.46
CA LEU A 129 6.40 -11.83 8.46
C LEU A 129 7.57 -12.03 7.48
N THR A 130 7.87 -13.29 7.10
CA THR A 130 8.97 -13.65 6.20
C THR A 130 8.56 -13.70 4.72
N GLY A 131 7.27 -13.55 4.42
CA GLY A 131 6.76 -13.51 3.05
C GLY A 131 7.36 -12.34 2.27
N ILE A 132 7.45 -12.48 0.95
CA ILE A 132 8.06 -11.49 0.06
C ILE A 132 7.40 -10.10 0.24
N CYS A 133 6.08 -10.05 0.35
CA CYS A 133 5.37 -8.79 0.62
C CYS A 133 5.80 -8.16 1.94
N SER A 134 5.70 -8.88 3.06
CA SER A 134 6.10 -8.41 4.39
C SER A 134 7.56 -7.94 4.45
N ALA A 135 8.49 -8.73 3.91
CA ALA A 135 9.91 -8.40 3.88
C ALA A 135 10.18 -7.13 3.07
N THR A 136 9.53 -7.00 1.91
CA THR A 136 9.65 -5.82 1.04
C THR A 136 9.05 -4.58 1.70
N THR A 137 7.89 -4.70 2.34
CA THR A 137 7.27 -3.60 3.10
C THR A 137 8.19 -3.13 4.23
N LEU A 138 8.73 -4.06 5.02
CA LEU A 138 9.63 -3.74 6.13
C LEU A 138 10.89 -3.03 5.63
N HIS A 139 11.48 -3.50 4.54
CA HIS A 139 12.63 -2.85 3.91
C HIS A 139 12.33 -1.39 3.55
N TYR A 140 11.20 -1.12 2.89
CA TYR A 140 10.80 0.25 2.54
C TYR A 140 10.48 1.12 3.76
N LEU A 141 9.86 0.56 4.80
CA LEU A 141 9.60 1.27 6.05
C LEU A 141 10.90 1.68 6.74
N ILE A 142 11.90 0.79 6.77
CA ILE A 142 13.23 1.08 7.33
C ILE A 142 13.89 2.21 6.53
N ILE A 143 13.87 2.16 5.20
CA ILE A 143 14.43 3.23 4.35
C ILE A 143 13.72 4.56 4.63
N CYS A 144 12.38 4.58 4.66
CA CYS A 144 11.62 5.79 4.93
C CYS A 144 11.92 6.35 6.33
N LEU A 145 12.07 5.49 7.34
CA LEU A 145 12.44 5.90 8.69
C LEU A 145 13.84 6.52 8.73
N VAL A 146 14.82 5.90 8.06
CA VAL A 146 16.18 6.43 7.96
C VAL A 146 16.17 7.79 7.27
N MET A 147 15.44 7.93 6.16
CA MET A 147 15.32 9.21 5.45
C MET A 147 14.61 10.27 6.32
N PHE A 148 13.55 9.89 7.03
CA PHE A 148 12.87 10.80 7.96
C PHE A 148 13.83 11.34 9.02
N VAL A 149 14.57 10.45 9.71
CA VAL A 149 15.50 10.83 10.77
C VAL A 149 16.66 11.65 10.19
N ALA A 150 17.25 11.23 9.07
CA ALA A 150 18.34 11.96 8.42
C ALA A 150 17.91 13.38 8.02
N GLY A 151 16.70 13.54 7.47
CA GLY A 151 16.11 14.83 7.13
C GLY A 151 15.86 15.71 8.34
N ALA A 152 15.31 15.16 9.42
CA ALA A 152 15.05 15.89 10.65
C ALA A 152 16.35 16.36 11.32
N VAL A 153 17.36 15.49 11.43
CA VAL A 153 18.69 15.82 11.97
C VAL A 153 19.37 16.88 11.13
N ARG A 154 19.33 16.75 9.80
CA ARG A 154 19.94 17.72 8.90
C ARG A 154 19.22 19.07 8.98
N THR A 155 17.89 19.08 9.07
CA THR A 155 17.10 20.30 9.26
C THR A 155 17.47 21.00 10.58
N ASN A 156 17.67 20.25 11.66
CA ASN A 156 18.14 20.81 12.94
C ASN A 156 19.49 21.52 12.79
N TYR A 157 20.45 20.90 12.08
CA TYR A 157 21.72 21.55 11.77
C TYR A 157 21.52 22.81 10.92
N VAL A 158 20.67 22.76 9.90
CA VAL A 158 20.40 23.91 9.00
C VAL A 158 19.77 25.09 9.74
N PHE A 159 18.98 24.84 10.80
CA PHE A 159 18.46 25.90 11.65
C PHE A 159 19.41 26.34 12.76
N SER A 160 20.50 25.59 13.00
CA SER A 160 21.48 25.98 14.01
C SER A 160 22.24 27.25 13.61
N PRO A 161 22.63 28.09 14.59
CA PRO A 161 23.47 29.27 14.32
C PRO A 161 24.80 28.93 13.64
N GLU A 162 25.33 27.72 13.90
CA GLU A 162 26.59 27.22 13.36
C GLU A 162 26.57 27.01 11.84
N SER A 163 25.38 26.83 11.26
CA SER A 163 25.24 26.63 9.82
C SER A 163 25.57 27.89 9.01
N GLY A 164 25.58 29.08 9.64
CA GLY A 164 25.73 30.36 8.96
C GLY A 164 24.57 30.72 8.02
N LEU A 165 23.57 29.84 7.91
CA LEU A 165 22.34 30.05 7.15
C LEU A 165 21.39 30.81 8.07
N ARG A 166 20.95 32.01 7.66
CA ARG A 166 19.87 32.69 8.37
C ARG A 166 18.57 31.94 8.04
N PRO A 167 17.95 31.20 8.97
CA PRO A 167 16.66 30.56 8.69
C PRO A 167 15.64 31.63 8.31
N VAL A 168 14.68 31.25 7.48
CA VAL A 168 13.62 32.14 6.99
C VAL A 168 12.68 32.49 8.15
N GLY A 169 13.00 33.52 8.93
CA GLY A 169 12.15 34.06 10.00
C GLY A 169 11.70 33.02 11.03
N LYS A 170 10.39 32.99 11.32
CA LYS A 170 9.75 32.11 12.33
C LYS A 170 9.64 30.62 11.91
N LEU A 171 10.18 30.24 10.74
CA LEU A 171 10.04 28.87 10.23
C LEU A 171 10.66 27.84 11.17
N ALA A 172 11.81 28.14 11.77
CA ALA A 172 12.48 27.24 12.70
C ALA A 172 11.60 26.93 13.94
N ASP A 173 10.88 27.93 14.44
CA ASP A 173 10.02 27.81 15.63
C ASP A 173 8.80 26.91 15.38
N VAL A 174 8.29 26.88 14.15
CA VAL A 174 7.06 26.15 13.80
C VAL A 174 7.33 24.82 13.10
N TYR A 175 8.52 24.61 12.54
CA TYR A 175 8.82 23.42 11.73
C TYR A 175 8.69 22.12 12.50
N PHE A 176 9.34 21.99 13.66
CA PHE A 176 9.29 20.75 14.46
C PHE A 176 7.90 20.48 15.05
N PRO A 177 7.16 21.49 15.56
CA PRO A 177 5.75 21.31 15.91
C PRO A 177 4.91 20.78 14.74
N LEU A 178 5.05 21.37 13.54
CA LEU A 178 4.31 20.94 12.35
C LEU A 178 4.73 19.54 11.89
N LEU A 179 6.02 19.23 11.90
CA LEU A 179 6.52 17.91 11.54
C LEU A 179 6.01 16.83 12.50
N THR A 180 5.99 17.14 13.80
CA THR A 180 5.46 16.24 14.83
C THR A 180 3.98 16.02 14.63
N LEU A 181 3.21 17.10 14.46
CA LEU A 181 1.77 17.03 14.19
C LEU A 181 1.49 16.20 12.92
N TRP A 182 2.25 16.43 11.86
CA TRP A 182 2.15 15.69 10.59
C TRP A 182 2.42 14.19 10.78
N ALA A 183 3.49 13.83 11.49
CA ALA A 183 3.83 12.45 11.80
C ALA A 183 2.74 11.77 12.63
N VAL A 184 2.26 12.44 13.69
CA VAL A 184 1.21 11.92 14.57
C VAL A 184 -0.09 11.71 13.81
N ILE A 185 -0.55 12.68 13.01
CA ILE A 185 -1.77 12.55 12.21
C ILE A 185 -1.68 11.34 11.29
N ASN A 186 -0.55 11.16 10.59
CA ASN A 186 -0.39 10.03 9.66
C ASN A 186 -0.31 8.69 10.40
N VAL A 187 0.42 8.60 11.51
CA VAL A 187 0.50 7.36 12.31
C VAL A 187 -0.86 7.00 12.88
N VAL A 188 -1.58 7.96 13.47
CA VAL A 188 -2.92 7.73 14.02
C VAL A 188 -3.90 7.35 12.91
N TYR A 189 -3.84 8.02 11.76
CA TYR A 189 -4.68 7.68 10.61
C TYR A 189 -4.42 6.25 10.11
N LEU A 190 -3.16 5.87 9.92
CA LEU A 190 -2.79 4.53 9.47
C LEU A 190 -3.20 3.47 10.50
N LEU A 191 -2.92 3.69 11.78
CA LEU A 191 -3.35 2.77 12.84
C LEU A 191 -4.87 2.65 12.89
N TRP A 192 -5.60 3.76 12.89
CA TRP A 192 -7.06 3.74 12.91
C TRP A 192 -7.63 3.00 11.69
N TYR A 193 -7.16 3.34 10.48
CA TYR A 193 -7.64 2.77 9.23
C TYR A 193 -7.37 1.26 9.14
N PHE A 194 -6.13 0.84 9.39
CA PHE A 194 -5.72 -0.57 9.27
C PHE A 194 -6.15 -1.43 10.45
N MET A 195 -6.17 -0.90 11.69
CA MET A 195 -6.68 -1.66 12.83
C MET A 195 -8.20 -1.79 12.81
N ALA A 196 -8.92 -0.77 12.32
CA ALA A 196 -10.36 -0.89 12.15
C ALA A 196 -10.63 -2.02 11.15
N GLY A 197 -10.01 -2.00 9.97
CA GLY A 197 -10.12 -3.06 8.95
C GLY A 197 -11.57 -3.43 8.61
N GLN A 198 -12.53 -2.61 9.03
CA GLN A 198 -13.94 -2.96 9.08
C GLN A 198 -14.52 -2.88 7.67
N ASP A 199 -14.04 -1.93 6.88
CA ASP A 199 -14.57 -1.68 5.54
C ASP A 199 -14.08 -2.75 4.56
N GLU A 200 -12.82 -3.17 4.67
CA GLU A 200 -12.31 -4.33 3.92
C GLU A 200 -13.09 -5.58 4.28
N LYS A 201 -13.21 -5.90 5.59
CA LYS A 201 -13.98 -7.08 6.04
C LYS A 201 -15.44 -7.02 5.62
N LYS A 202 -16.10 -5.86 5.71
CA LYS A 202 -17.50 -5.68 5.29
C LYS A 202 -17.65 -5.83 3.79
N LEU A 203 -16.72 -5.29 3.00
CA LEU A 203 -16.78 -5.35 1.55
C LEU A 203 -16.46 -6.76 1.03
N THR A 204 -15.41 -7.39 1.55
CA THR A 204 -15.10 -8.81 1.28
C THR A 204 -16.25 -9.71 1.72
N ALA A 205 -16.89 -9.46 2.86
CA ALA A 205 -18.07 -10.22 3.28
C ALA A 205 -19.27 -10.02 2.35
N LYS A 206 -19.52 -8.80 1.85
CA LYS A 206 -20.57 -8.53 0.86
C LYS A 206 -20.30 -9.23 -0.47
N ILE A 207 -19.07 -9.12 -0.97
CA ILE A 207 -18.64 -9.77 -2.21
C ILE A 207 -18.76 -11.28 -2.07
N SER A 208 -18.22 -11.84 -0.98
CA SER A 208 -18.31 -13.28 -0.71
C SER A 208 -19.77 -13.73 -0.61
N LYS A 209 -20.66 -12.96 0.02
CA LYS A 209 -22.09 -13.28 0.06
C LYS A 209 -22.76 -13.31 -1.34
N GLU A 210 -22.37 -12.40 -2.23
CA GLU A 210 -22.96 -12.31 -3.57
C GLU A 210 -22.44 -13.42 -4.51
N TYR A 211 -21.15 -13.76 -4.39
CA TYR A 211 -20.46 -14.71 -5.26
C TYR A 211 -20.21 -16.08 -4.63
N GLN A 212 -20.60 -16.33 -3.37
CA GLN A 212 -20.55 -17.67 -2.80
C GLN A 212 -21.48 -18.60 -3.58
N PRO A 213 -21.07 -19.85 -3.86
CA PRO A 213 -21.96 -20.84 -4.44
C PRO A 213 -23.19 -21.01 -3.54
N LYS A 214 -24.38 -20.86 -4.12
CA LYS A 214 -25.61 -21.26 -3.43
C LYS A 214 -25.56 -22.78 -3.40
N ASN A 215 -25.44 -23.35 -2.21
CA ASN A 215 -25.70 -24.76 -2.01
C ASN A 215 -27.20 -24.97 -2.23
N GLU A 216 -27.58 -25.31 -3.46
CA GLU A 216 -28.89 -25.89 -3.80
C GLU A 216 -28.81 -27.41 -3.74
#